data_AF-A0A0F6W4H0-F1
#
_entry.id   AF-A0A0F6W4H0-F1
#
_cell.length_a   1.000
_cell.length_b   1.000
_cell.length_c   1.000
_cell.angle_alpha   90.00
_cell.angle_beta   90.00
_cell.angle_gamma   90.00
#
_symmetry.space_group_name_H-M   'P 1'
#
loop_
_entity.id
_entity.type
_entity.pdbx_description
1 polymer ?
#
loop_
_entity_poly.entity_id
_entity_poly.type
_entity_poly.pdbx_seq_one_letter_code
_entity_poly.pdbx_strand_id
1 'polypeptide(L)'
;MAVDAQSAAPPGGRAQQGGGPPKRRLRNYLLDPGFQLKYTGYVVIVTVLVAGTLGYLAYQQSHAQTEMLSIGWAMQGETEAFIEQQAAEYDRNLLTAIVGGVLVLTLALAIVGIFITHRVVGPAYKMKLLFQHVADGHLSLKGRLRKGDELQDVFLVYEKMIETLRERQREEIGLLESGIERARAAGASEDAVRELVALKERMQRALD
;
A
#
# COMPACT_ATOMS: atom_id res chain seq x y z
N MET A 1 -77.38 17.61 18.76
CA MET A 1 -76.51 16.86 19.69
C MET A 1 -75.66 15.94 18.82
N ALA A 2 -74.56 16.49 18.30
CA ALA A 2 -73.67 15.82 17.34
C ALA A 2 -72.50 15.20 18.10
N VAL A 3 -72.21 13.94 17.82
CA VAL A 3 -71.04 13.23 18.35
C VAL A 3 -70.11 13.00 17.17
N ASP A 4 -69.06 13.82 17.10
CA ASP A 4 -67.99 13.73 16.11
C ASP A 4 -67.02 12.60 16.47
N ALA A 5 -66.74 11.78 15.47
CA ALA A 5 -65.68 10.79 15.49
C ALA A 5 -64.32 11.46 15.25
N GLN A 6 -63.33 11.18 16.09
CA GLN A 6 -61.94 11.47 15.74
C GLN A 6 -60.98 10.37 16.19
N SER A 7 -60.57 9.62 15.16
CA SER A 7 -59.44 8.74 14.96
C SER A 7 -58.19 9.03 15.82
N ALA A 8 -57.70 8.02 16.54
CA ALA A 8 -56.41 8.02 17.22
C ALA A 8 -55.38 7.22 16.39
N ALA A 9 -54.32 7.89 15.94
CA ALA A 9 -53.18 7.30 15.25
C ALA A 9 -52.22 6.56 16.24
N PRO A 10 -51.48 5.53 15.81
CA PRO A 10 -50.52 4.82 16.67
C PRO A 10 -49.21 5.61 16.85
N PRO A 11 -48.48 5.41 17.97
CA PRO A 11 -47.27 6.17 18.26
C PRO A 11 -46.07 5.69 17.43
N GLY A 12 -45.29 6.65 16.96
CA GLY A 12 -44.21 6.49 15.99
C GLY A 12 -43.06 5.57 16.43
N GLY A 13 -42.58 4.79 15.46
CA GLY A 13 -41.31 4.07 15.54
C GLY A 13 -40.14 5.05 15.58
N ARG A 14 -39.28 4.92 16.59
CA ARG A 14 -38.00 5.63 16.66
C ARG A 14 -37.12 5.13 15.52
N ALA A 15 -36.91 5.98 14.52
CA ALA A 15 -35.90 5.80 13.49
C ALA A 15 -34.53 5.64 14.16
N GLN A 16 -33.95 4.45 14.04
CA GLN A 16 -32.57 4.17 14.40
C GLN A 16 -31.67 5.04 13.50
N GLN A 17 -31.06 6.06 14.10
CA GLN A 17 -30.07 6.89 13.42
C GLN A 17 -28.86 6.01 13.08
N GLY A 18 -28.65 5.74 11.79
CA GLY A 18 -27.44 5.09 11.30
C GLY A 18 -26.23 5.96 11.61
N GLY A 19 -25.34 5.47 12.48
CA GLY A 19 -24.04 6.07 12.71
C GLY A 19 -23.29 6.19 11.37
N GLY A 20 -22.88 7.42 11.02
CA GLY A 20 -22.13 7.69 9.80
C GLY A 20 -20.83 6.88 9.71
N PRO A 21 -20.27 6.71 8.50
CA PRO A 21 -19.13 5.83 8.28
C PRO A 21 -17.95 6.21 9.19
N PRO A 22 -17.24 5.22 9.78
CA PRO A 22 -16.21 5.47 10.78
C PRO A 22 -15.13 6.40 10.19
N LYS A 23 -14.90 7.54 10.86
CA LYS A 23 -13.81 8.48 10.54
C LYS A 23 -12.49 7.72 10.54
N ARG A 24 -11.95 7.45 9.35
CA ARG A 24 -10.66 6.78 9.16
C ARG A 24 -9.57 7.65 9.78
N ARG A 25 -9.01 7.19 10.91
CA ARG A 25 -7.93 7.90 11.60
C ARG A 25 -6.68 7.83 10.73
N LEU A 26 -6.10 8.99 10.40
CA LEU A 26 -4.87 9.16 9.60
C LEU A 26 -3.67 8.35 10.14
N ARG A 27 -3.74 7.91 11.40
CA ARG A 27 -2.75 7.04 12.05
C ARG A 27 -2.65 5.65 11.39
N ASN A 28 -3.62 5.25 10.56
CA ASN A 28 -3.60 3.97 9.85
C ASN A 28 -2.86 4.02 8.48
N TYR A 29 -2.20 5.13 8.14
CA TYR A 29 -1.40 5.26 6.92
C TYR A 29 0.04 4.73 7.08
N LEU A 30 0.50 4.57 8.32
CA LEU A 30 1.82 4.03 8.67
C LEU A 30 1.65 2.61 9.23
N LEU A 31 1.18 1.68 8.40
CA LEU A 31 1.10 0.27 8.80
C LEU A 31 2.49 -0.40 8.84
N ASP A 32 3.46 0.13 8.08
CA ASP A 32 4.87 -0.29 8.11
C ASP A 32 5.81 0.86 7.69
N PRO A 33 6.15 1.81 8.59
CA PRO A 33 7.03 2.94 8.28
C PRO A 33 8.45 2.51 7.89
N GLY A 34 8.90 1.34 8.36
CA GLY A 34 10.25 0.84 8.08
C GLY A 34 10.51 0.57 6.60
N PHE A 35 9.55 -0.02 5.88
CA PHE A 35 9.72 -0.31 4.45
C PHE A 35 9.74 0.98 3.63
N GLN A 36 8.78 1.90 3.87
CA GLN A 36 8.72 3.18 3.16
C GLN A 36 9.99 4.00 3.37
N LEU A 37 10.45 4.15 4.62
CA LEU A 37 11.65 4.92 4.93
C LEU A 37 12.91 4.29 4.35
N LYS A 38 13.01 2.95 4.31
CA LYS A 38 14.16 2.25 3.73
C LYS A 38 14.33 2.56 2.25
N TYR A 39 13.28 2.39 1.44
CA TYR A 39 13.36 2.60 -0.01
C TYR A 39 13.37 4.09 -0.39
N THR A 40 12.58 4.93 0.28
CA THR A 40 12.67 6.38 0.10
C THR A 40 14.06 6.90 0.48
N GLY A 41 14.66 6.36 1.55
CA GLY A 41 16.05 6.65 1.94
C GLY A 41 17.05 6.28 0.84
N TYR A 42 16.93 5.10 0.23
CA TYR A 42 17.77 4.72 -0.92
C TYR A 42 17.63 5.69 -2.10
N VAL A 43 16.41 6.09 -2.45
CA VAL A 43 16.16 7.07 -3.52
C VAL A 43 16.80 8.42 -3.18
N VAL A 44 16.65 8.91 -1.96
CA VAL A 44 17.26 10.17 -1.52
C VAL A 44 18.78 10.11 -1.56
N ILE A 45 19.39 9.03 -1.04
CA ILE A 45 20.85 8.86 -1.07
C ILE A 45 21.38 8.87 -2.50
N VAL A 46 20.78 8.08 -3.39
CA VAL A 46 21.18 8.03 -4.80
C VAL A 46 20.98 9.39 -5.48
N THR A 47 19.87 10.07 -5.18
CA THR A 47 19.60 11.42 -5.71
C THR A 47 20.67 12.40 -5.28
N VAL A 48 21.00 12.45 -3.99
CA VAL A 48 22.03 13.36 -3.46
C VAL A 48 23.41 13.03 -4.04
N LEU A 49 23.75 11.75 -4.20
CA LEU A 49 25.02 11.35 -4.81
C LEU A 49 25.12 11.77 -6.28
N VAL A 50 24.09 11.46 -7.08
CA VAL A 50 24.07 11.81 -8.52
C VAL A 50 24.01 13.32 -8.69
N ALA A 51 23.09 13.99 -8.00
CA ALA A 51 22.92 15.44 -8.10
C ALA A 51 24.11 16.20 -7.51
N GLY A 52 24.74 15.68 -6.45
CA GLY A 52 25.98 16.23 -5.90
C GLY A 52 27.15 16.08 -6.87
N THR A 53 27.27 14.92 -7.54
CA THR A 53 28.30 14.71 -8.58
C THR A 53 28.10 15.67 -9.75
N LEU A 54 26.87 15.76 -10.27
CA LEU A 54 26.55 16.68 -11.37
C LEU A 54 26.70 18.14 -10.94
N GLY A 55 26.30 18.49 -9.71
CA GLY A 55 26.48 19.83 -9.16
C GLY A 55 27.94 20.21 -9.02
N TYR A 56 28.80 19.27 -8.59
CA TYR A 56 30.25 19.47 -8.53
C TYR A 56 30.84 19.70 -9.92
N LEU A 57 30.48 18.87 -10.91
CA LEU A 57 30.94 19.05 -12.29
C LEU A 57 30.45 20.38 -12.88
N ALA A 58 29.20 20.76 -12.62
CA ALA A 58 28.64 22.03 -13.05
C ALA A 58 29.38 23.22 -12.42
N TYR A 59 29.73 23.12 -11.14
CA TYR A 59 30.49 24.15 -10.44
C TYR A 59 31.92 24.28 -10.98
N GLN A 60 32.60 23.15 -11.23
CA GLN A 60 33.93 23.15 -11.85
C GLN A 60 33.91 23.79 -13.25
N GLN A 61 32.90 23.45 -14.05
CA GLN A 61 32.72 24.03 -15.39
C GLN A 61 32.37 25.51 -15.32
N SER A 62 31.64 25.95 -14.29
CA SER A 62 31.27 27.36 -14.13
C SER A 62 32.46 28.23 -13.76
N HIS A 63 33.37 27.77 -12.91
CA HIS A 63 34.58 28.53 -12.58
C HIS A 63 35.36 28.93 -13.82
N ALA A 64 35.52 28.01 -14.77
CA ALA A 64 36.14 28.30 -16.06
C ALA A 64 35.36 29.37 -16.86
N GLN A 65 34.03 29.36 -16.78
CA GLN A 65 33.19 30.39 -17.43
C GLN A 65 33.28 31.74 -16.74
N THR A 66 33.30 31.78 -15.40
CA THR A 66 33.46 33.01 -14.61
C THR A 66 34.80 33.68 -14.91
N GLU A 67 35.88 32.90 -15.09
CA GLU A 67 37.19 33.41 -15.51
C GLU A 67 37.18 34.00 -16.94
N MET A 68 36.50 33.35 -17.88
CA MET A 68 36.34 33.91 -19.23
C MET A 68 35.51 35.21 -19.23
N LEU A 69 34.48 35.27 -18.39
CA LEU A 69 33.66 36.49 -18.20
C LEU A 69 34.46 37.63 -17.57
N SER A 70 35.28 37.33 -16.56
CA SER A 70 36.11 38.32 -15.87
C SER A 70 37.17 38.93 -16.80
N ILE A 71 37.80 38.12 -17.67
CA ILE A 71 38.69 38.60 -18.74
C ILE A 71 37.93 39.51 -19.71
N GLY A 72 36.69 39.14 -20.07
CA GLY A 72 35.82 39.95 -20.92
C GLY A 72 35.55 41.34 -20.34
N TRP A 73 35.18 41.41 -19.06
CA TRP A 73 34.97 42.69 -18.36
C TRP A 73 36.25 43.51 -18.21
N ALA A 74 37.39 42.85 -17.93
CA ALA A 74 38.69 43.52 -17.89
C ALA A 74 39.05 44.18 -19.23
N MET A 75 38.78 43.49 -20.36
CA MET A 75 39.00 44.05 -21.70
C MET A 75 38.06 45.23 -22.03
N GLN A 76 36.91 45.33 -21.36
CA GLN A 76 35.99 46.46 -21.50
C GLN A 76 36.38 47.67 -20.63
N GLY A 77 37.44 47.54 -19.82
CA GLY A 77 37.94 48.61 -18.95
C GLY A 77 37.22 48.72 -17.61
N GLU A 78 36.50 47.66 -17.20
CA GLU A 78 35.86 47.62 -15.88
C GLU A 78 36.89 47.54 -14.74
N THR A 79 36.53 48.07 -13.57
CA THR A 79 37.44 48.07 -12.40
C THR A 79 37.59 46.69 -11.78
N GLU A 80 38.76 46.41 -11.18
CA GLU A 80 39.02 45.13 -10.47
C GLU A 80 37.97 44.84 -9.39
N ALA A 81 37.59 45.85 -8.60
CA ALA A 81 36.58 45.71 -7.56
C ALA A 81 35.20 45.30 -8.12
N PHE A 82 34.82 45.82 -9.29
CA PHE A 82 33.58 45.43 -9.97
C PHE A 82 33.64 43.98 -10.45
N ILE A 83 34.76 43.58 -11.07
CA ILE A 83 34.97 42.23 -11.60
C ILE A 83 34.91 41.18 -10.49
N GLU A 84 35.60 41.42 -9.37
CA GLU A 84 35.59 40.52 -8.21
C GLU A 84 34.19 40.37 -7.61
N GLN A 85 33.50 41.50 -7.39
CA GLN A 85 32.14 41.47 -6.84
C GLN A 85 31.21 40.70 -7.76
N GLN A 86 31.27 40.97 -9.06
CA GLN A 86 30.34 40.37 -10.00
C GLN A 86 30.60 38.87 -10.16
N ALA A 87 31.86 38.45 -10.25
CA ALA A 87 32.26 37.04 -10.26
C ALA A 87 31.76 36.29 -9.01
N ALA A 88 31.95 36.88 -7.81
CA ALA A 88 31.48 36.29 -6.56
C ALA A 88 29.96 36.17 -6.50
N GLU A 89 29.23 37.17 -7.01
CA GLU A 89 27.77 37.10 -7.12
C GLU A 89 27.30 36.01 -8.08
N TYR A 90 27.95 35.85 -9.24
CA TYR A 90 27.65 34.76 -10.18
C TYR A 90 27.86 33.40 -9.55
N ASP A 91 29.01 33.17 -8.91
CA ASP A 91 29.32 31.90 -8.26
C ASP A 91 28.34 31.59 -7.12
N ARG A 92 27.99 32.60 -6.30
CA ARG A 92 27.02 32.45 -5.20
C ARG A 92 25.62 32.15 -5.71
N ASN A 93 25.18 32.84 -6.76
CA ASN A 93 23.87 32.61 -7.38
C ASN A 93 23.80 31.20 -7.97
N LEU A 94 24.87 30.74 -8.64
CA LEU A 94 24.95 29.39 -9.17
C LEU A 94 24.90 28.34 -8.05
N LEU A 95 25.73 28.48 -7.02
CA LEU A 95 25.74 27.56 -5.88
C LEU A 95 24.37 27.49 -5.20
N THR A 96 23.72 28.64 -5.01
CA THR A 96 22.37 28.71 -4.43
C THR A 96 21.34 28.01 -5.33
N ALA A 97 21.44 28.20 -6.65
CA ALA A 97 20.57 27.53 -7.62
C ALA A 97 20.77 26.01 -7.65
N ILE A 98 22.02 25.54 -7.62
CA ILE A 98 22.35 24.11 -7.54
C ILE A 98 21.79 23.51 -6.26
N VAL A 99 22.16 24.05 -5.09
CA VAL A 99 21.73 23.52 -3.79
C VAL A 99 20.21 23.57 -3.64
N GLY A 100 19.59 24.70 -4.00
CA GLY A 100 18.13 24.85 -3.99
C GLY A 100 17.44 23.85 -4.93
N GLY A 101 17.96 23.68 -6.15
CA GLY A 101 17.45 22.71 -7.11
C GLY A 101 17.54 21.28 -6.62
N VAL A 102 18.68 20.87 -6.04
CA VAL A 102 18.87 19.54 -5.46
C VAL A 102 17.91 19.31 -4.29
N LEU A 103 17.73 20.31 -3.41
CA LEU A 103 16.80 20.21 -2.29
C LEU A 103 15.36 20.01 -2.76
N VAL A 104 14.91 20.82 -3.73
CA VAL A 104 13.55 20.72 -4.31
C VAL A 104 13.35 19.37 -4.99
N LEU A 105 14.31 18.93 -5.80
CA LEU A 105 14.26 17.63 -6.47
C LEU A 105 14.17 16.49 -5.46
N THR A 106 15.03 16.51 -4.43
CA THR A 106 15.07 15.49 -3.38
C THR A 106 13.74 15.41 -2.63
N LEU A 107 13.16 16.56 -2.27
CA LEU A 107 11.87 16.61 -1.59
C LEU A 107 10.74 16.08 -2.48
N ALA A 108 10.72 16.49 -3.76
CA ALA A 108 9.74 16.00 -4.72
C ALA A 108 9.81 14.47 -4.89
N LEU A 109 11.02 13.92 -5.06
CA LEU A 109 11.23 12.48 -5.17
C LEU A 109 10.87 11.75 -3.88
N ALA A 110 11.14 12.32 -2.70
CA ALA A 110 10.75 11.73 -1.43
C ALA A 110 9.23 11.65 -1.29
N ILE A 111 8.51 12.72 -1.65
CA ILE A 111 7.03 12.74 -1.62
C ILE A 111 6.45 11.70 -2.57
N VAL A 112 6.94 11.66 -3.82
CA VAL A 112 6.50 10.68 -4.83
C VAL A 112 6.82 9.25 -4.37
N GLY A 113 8.02 9.02 -3.83
CA GLY A 113 8.46 7.73 -3.31
C GLY A 113 7.56 7.22 -2.19
N ILE A 114 7.18 8.08 -1.25
CA ILE A 114 6.22 7.75 -0.18
C ILE A 114 4.86 7.38 -0.77
N PHE A 115 4.35 8.18 -1.70
CA PHE A 115 3.05 7.94 -2.33
C PHE A 115 2.99 6.59 -3.06
N ILE A 116 4.00 6.30 -3.88
CA ILE A 116 4.10 5.04 -4.61
C ILE A 116 4.23 3.87 -3.63
N THR A 117 5.10 3.98 -2.63
CA THR A 117 5.35 2.88 -1.71
C THR A 117 4.11 2.54 -0.87
N HIS A 118 3.27 3.52 -0.54
CA HIS A 118 2.00 3.26 0.14
C HIS A 118 1.05 2.37 -0.68
N ARG A 119 1.01 2.53 -2.02
CA ARG A 119 0.13 1.72 -2.89
C ARG A 119 0.56 0.25 -2.99
N VAL A 120 1.77 -0.09 -2.53
CA VAL A 120 2.31 -1.46 -2.51
C VAL A 120 2.29 -2.06 -1.09
N VAL A 121 2.79 -1.33 -0.09
CA VAL A 121 2.96 -1.89 1.28
C VAL A 121 1.62 -2.21 1.93
N GLY A 122 0.62 -1.33 1.78
CA GLY A 122 -0.72 -1.55 2.32
C GLY A 122 -1.36 -2.85 1.85
N PRO A 123 -1.51 -3.08 0.53
CA PRO A 123 -2.04 -4.34 0.02
C PRO A 123 -1.13 -5.52 0.31
N ALA A 124 0.20 -5.37 0.33
CA ALA A 124 1.13 -6.46 0.66
C ALA A 124 0.90 -7.01 2.07
N TYR A 125 0.75 -6.11 3.05
CA TYR A 125 0.43 -6.51 4.42
C TYR A 125 -0.91 -7.24 4.49
N LYS A 126 -1.93 -6.74 3.77
CA LYS A 126 -3.24 -7.41 3.71
C LYS A 126 -3.14 -8.79 3.06
N MET A 127 -2.35 -8.94 2.00
CA MET A 127 -2.09 -10.24 1.37
C MET A 127 -1.43 -11.21 2.36
N LYS A 128 -0.45 -10.76 3.16
CA LYS A 128 0.15 -11.59 4.22
C LYS A 128 -0.89 -12.14 5.19
N LEU A 129 -1.82 -11.29 5.67
CA LEU A 129 -2.90 -11.73 6.55
C LEU A 129 -3.85 -12.73 5.88
N LEU A 130 -4.18 -12.51 4.60
CA LEU A 130 -4.99 -13.45 3.83
C LEU A 130 -4.29 -14.80 3.67
N PHE A 131 -3.00 -14.82 3.34
CA PHE A 131 -2.23 -16.06 3.25
C PHE A 131 -2.14 -16.80 4.58
N GLN A 132 -1.95 -16.07 5.69
CA GLN A 132 -1.94 -16.67 7.03
C GLN A 132 -3.28 -17.32 7.37
N HIS A 133 -4.39 -16.66 7.05
CA HIS A 133 -5.74 -17.22 7.24
C HIS A 133 -5.92 -18.57 6.54
N VAL A 134 -5.36 -18.71 5.34
CA VAL A 134 -5.39 -19.96 4.57
C VAL A 134 -4.41 -20.99 5.13
N ALA A 135 -3.23 -20.55 5.57
CA ALA A 135 -2.24 -21.42 6.22
C ALA A 135 -2.78 -22.01 7.55
N ASP A 136 -3.65 -21.27 8.25
CA ASP A 136 -4.36 -21.73 9.45
C ASP A 136 -5.49 -22.74 9.13
N GLY A 137 -5.71 -23.06 7.85
CA GLY A 137 -6.66 -24.07 7.38
C GLY A 137 -8.04 -23.52 7.01
N HIS A 138 -8.21 -22.19 6.95
CA HIS A 138 -9.47 -21.57 6.57
C HIS A 138 -9.49 -21.22 5.07
N LEU A 139 -10.37 -21.88 4.32
CA LEU A 139 -10.55 -21.67 2.89
C LEU A 139 -11.62 -20.61 2.57
N SER A 140 -11.90 -19.69 3.49
CA SER A 140 -12.91 -18.65 3.32
C SER A 140 -12.34 -17.38 2.66
N LEU A 141 -13.03 -16.83 1.66
CA LEU A 141 -12.66 -15.55 1.03
C LEU A 141 -13.10 -14.36 1.90
N LYS A 142 -12.26 -14.00 2.89
CA LYS A 142 -12.54 -12.88 3.81
C LYS A 142 -11.98 -11.55 3.26
N GLY A 143 -12.78 -10.92 2.39
CA GLY A 143 -12.57 -9.54 1.93
C GLY A 143 -11.73 -9.39 0.65
N ARG A 144 -11.55 -8.14 0.20
CA ARG A 144 -10.88 -7.79 -1.07
C ARG A 144 -9.87 -6.65 -0.92
N LEU A 145 -8.87 -6.59 -1.81
CA LEU A 145 -7.98 -5.42 -1.92
C LEU A 145 -8.75 -4.18 -2.44
N ARG A 146 -8.24 -2.96 -2.18
CA ARG A 146 -8.92 -1.73 -2.61
C ARG A 146 -8.69 -1.49 -4.10
N LYS A 147 -9.72 -1.02 -4.82
CA LYS A 147 -9.59 -0.65 -6.23
C LYS A 147 -8.45 0.36 -6.38
N GLY A 148 -7.44 0.03 -7.21
CA GLY A 148 -6.24 0.84 -7.42
C GLY A 148 -5.02 0.45 -6.56
N ASP A 149 -5.09 -0.57 -5.72
CA ASP A 149 -3.90 -1.17 -5.12
C ASP A 149 -3.06 -1.89 -6.20
N GLU A 150 -1.72 -1.87 -6.09
CA GLU A 150 -0.84 -2.47 -7.13
C GLU A 150 -0.90 -4.01 -7.16
N LEU A 151 -1.32 -4.65 -6.07
CA LEU A 151 -1.36 -6.12 -5.95
C LEU A 151 -2.72 -6.73 -6.33
N GLN A 152 -3.55 -6.01 -7.09
CA GLN A 152 -4.87 -6.51 -7.51
C GLN A 152 -4.77 -7.82 -8.30
N ASP A 153 -3.85 -7.92 -9.24
CA ASP A 153 -3.68 -9.13 -10.06
C ASP A 153 -3.25 -10.33 -9.20
N VAL A 154 -2.39 -10.09 -8.20
CA VAL A 154 -2.00 -11.12 -7.22
C VAL A 154 -3.21 -11.57 -6.40
N PHE A 155 -4.08 -10.64 -6.00
CA PHE A 155 -5.31 -10.97 -5.29
C PHE A 155 -6.28 -11.79 -6.15
N LEU A 156 -6.40 -11.51 -7.46
CA LEU A 156 -7.23 -12.32 -8.36
C LEU A 156 -6.72 -13.76 -8.47
N VAL A 157 -5.41 -13.94 -8.56
CA VAL A 157 -4.80 -15.28 -8.56
C VAL A 157 -5.03 -15.98 -7.21
N TYR A 158 -4.94 -15.26 -6.09
CA TYR A 158 -5.27 -15.77 -4.76
C TYR A 158 -6.75 -16.18 -4.65
N GLU A 159 -7.69 -15.37 -5.14
CA GLU A 159 -9.13 -15.69 -5.16
C GLU A 159 -9.37 -16.99 -5.93
N LYS A 160 -8.74 -17.14 -7.11
CA LYS A 160 -8.81 -18.37 -7.90
C LYS A 160 -8.22 -19.58 -7.17
N MET A 161 -7.06 -19.42 -6.52
CA MET A 161 -6.44 -20.48 -5.73
C MET A 161 -7.39 -20.98 -4.64
N ILE A 162 -8.06 -20.06 -3.93
CA ILE A 162 -9.00 -20.41 -2.88
C ILE A 162 -10.21 -21.14 -3.42
N GLU A 163 -10.78 -20.71 -4.55
CA GLU A 163 -11.91 -21.43 -5.14
C GLU A 163 -11.53 -22.85 -5.52
N THR A 164 -10.38 -23.06 -6.16
CA THR A 164 -9.90 -24.41 -6.50
C THR A 164 -9.66 -25.29 -5.26
N LEU A 165 -9.11 -24.73 -4.17
CA LEU A 165 -8.96 -25.48 -2.91
C LEU A 165 -10.32 -25.84 -2.30
N ARG A 166 -11.30 -24.92 -2.34
CA ARG A 166 -12.66 -25.17 -1.85
C ARG A 166 -13.37 -26.24 -2.67
N GLU A 167 -13.28 -26.18 -3.99
CA GLU A 167 -13.83 -27.19 -4.91
C GLU A 167 -13.29 -28.58 -4.57
N ARG A 168 -11.96 -28.72 -4.49
CA ARG A 168 -11.32 -29.98 -4.12
C ARG A 168 -11.76 -30.49 -2.75
N GLN A 169 -11.81 -29.61 -1.74
CA GLN A 169 -12.25 -29.98 -0.40
C GLN A 169 -13.72 -30.45 -0.38
N ARG A 170 -14.61 -29.83 -1.17
CA ARG A 170 -16.00 -30.27 -1.32
C ARG A 170 -16.09 -31.66 -1.96
N GLU A 171 -15.30 -31.92 -2.99
CA GLU A 171 -15.22 -33.23 -3.64
C GLU A 171 -14.75 -34.32 -2.66
N GLU A 172 -13.68 -34.05 -1.91
CA GLU A 172 -13.14 -34.98 -0.91
C GLU A 172 -14.16 -35.25 0.23
N ILE A 173 -14.92 -34.24 0.67
CA ILE A 173 -16.02 -34.41 1.63
C ILE A 173 -17.12 -35.33 1.05
N GLY A 174 -17.50 -35.14 -0.21
CA GLY A 174 -18.53 -35.99 -0.86
C GLY A 174 -18.10 -37.45 -1.00
N LEU A 175 -16.81 -37.69 -1.30
CA LEU A 175 -16.24 -39.04 -1.32
C LEU A 175 -16.22 -39.67 0.07
N LEU A 176 -15.85 -38.89 1.10
CA LEU A 176 -15.84 -39.34 2.49
C LEU A 176 -17.25 -39.69 2.98
N GLU A 177 -18.24 -38.86 2.67
CA GLU A 177 -19.65 -39.10 3.00
C GLU A 177 -20.16 -40.41 2.38
N SER A 178 -19.89 -40.63 1.09
CA SER A 178 -20.22 -41.88 0.42
C SER A 178 -19.49 -43.09 1.03
N GLY A 179 -18.25 -42.89 1.50
CA GLY A 179 -17.46 -43.91 2.20
C GLY A 179 -18.03 -44.29 3.56
N ILE A 180 -18.51 -43.30 4.33
CA ILE A 180 -19.17 -43.50 5.63
C ILE A 180 -20.43 -44.35 5.46
N GLU A 181 -21.27 -44.05 4.46
CA GLU A 181 -22.50 -44.81 4.21
C GLU A 181 -22.22 -46.28 3.85
N ARG A 182 -21.21 -46.53 3.00
CA ARG A 182 -20.78 -47.91 2.70
C ARG A 182 -20.24 -48.64 3.92
N ALA A 183 -19.46 -47.96 4.77
CA ALA A 183 -18.93 -48.54 6.00
C ALA A 183 -20.05 -48.94 6.97
N ARG A 184 -21.07 -48.07 7.14
CA ARG A 184 -22.28 -48.40 7.92
C ARG A 184 -22.99 -49.64 7.36
N ALA A 185 -23.22 -49.69 6.05
CA ALA A 185 -23.90 -50.80 5.39
C ALA A 185 -23.12 -52.13 5.51
N ALA A 186 -21.79 -52.07 5.56
CA ALA A 186 -20.92 -53.24 5.76
C ALA A 186 -20.80 -53.68 7.23
N GLY A 187 -21.48 -53.01 8.17
CA GLY A 187 -21.43 -53.36 9.59
C GLY A 187 -20.15 -52.91 10.30
N ALA A 188 -19.51 -51.82 9.86
CA ALA A 188 -18.40 -51.22 10.59
C ALA A 188 -18.82 -50.80 12.01
N SER A 189 -17.89 -50.86 12.97
CA SER A 189 -18.14 -50.43 14.35
C SER A 189 -18.59 -48.98 14.43
N GLU A 190 -19.51 -48.67 15.35
CA GLU A 190 -19.97 -47.30 15.60
C GLU A 190 -18.83 -46.33 15.96
N ASP A 191 -17.77 -46.81 16.63
CA ASP A 191 -16.59 -46.00 16.95
C ASP A 191 -15.88 -45.51 15.68
N ALA A 192 -15.56 -46.41 14.76
CA ALA A 192 -14.94 -46.08 13.48
C ALA A 192 -15.80 -45.11 12.64
N VAL A 193 -17.12 -45.32 12.62
CA VAL A 193 -18.04 -44.44 11.90
C VAL A 193 -18.05 -43.04 12.50
N ARG A 194 -18.06 -42.94 13.84
CA ARG A 194 -18.00 -41.66 14.56
C ARG A 194 -16.70 -40.89 14.28
N GLU A 195 -15.56 -41.57 14.21
CA GLU A 195 -14.28 -40.92 13.86
C GLU A 195 -14.30 -40.33 12.43
N LEU A 196 -14.86 -41.07 11.46
CA LEU A 196 -14.99 -40.58 10.08
C LEU A 196 -15.95 -39.39 9.98
N VAL A 197 -17.06 -39.41 10.73
CA VAL A 197 -17.99 -38.27 10.82
C VAL A 197 -17.28 -37.04 11.41
N ALA A 198 -16.50 -37.21 12.49
CA ALA A 198 -15.74 -36.11 13.08
C ALA A 198 -14.69 -35.54 12.10
N LEU A 199 -14.05 -36.40 11.29
CA LEU A 199 -13.16 -35.97 10.22
C LEU A 199 -13.91 -35.13 9.16
N LYS A 200 -15.09 -35.60 8.73
CA LYS A 200 -15.95 -34.86 7.78
C LYS A 200 -16.29 -33.48 8.32
N GLU A 201 -16.73 -33.39 9.58
CA GLU A 201 -17.05 -32.11 10.23
C GLU A 201 -15.83 -31.18 10.34
N ARG A 202 -14.64 -31.72 10.62
CA ARG A 202 -13.39 -30.93 10.59
C ARG A 202 -13.11 -30.38 9.19
N MET A 203 -13.29 -31.20 8.16
CA MET A 203 -13.11 -30.78 6.77
C MET A 203 -14.14 -29.73 6.35
N GLN A 204 -15.39 -29.85 6.81
CA GLN A 204 -16.47 -28.90 6.57
C GLN A 204 -16.14 -27.52 7.17
N ARG A 205 -15.64 -27.48 8.41
CA ARG A 205 -15.26 -26.23 9.11
C ARG A 205 -14.17 -25.44 8.40
N ALA A 206 -13.34 -26.08 7.57
CA ALA A 206 -12.35 -25.37 6.76
C ALA A 206 -13.01 -24.53 5.63
N LEU A 207 -14.23 -24.85 5.21
CA LEU A 207 -14.97 -24.15 4.16
C LEU A 207 -15.76 -22.92 4.66
N ASP A 208 -15.91 -22.77 5.98
CA ASP A 208 -16.64 -21.70 6.66
C ASP A 208 -15.72 -20.49 6.98
#